data_AF-A0A3L6JKB3-F1
#
_entry.id   AF-A0A3L6JKB3-F1
#
_cell.length_a   1.000
_cell.length_b   1.000
_cell.length_c   1.000
_cell.angle_alpha   90.00
_cell.angle_beta   90.00
_cell.angle_gamma   90.00
#
_symmetry.space_group_name_H-M   'P 1'
#
loop_
_entity.id
_entity.type
_entity.pdbx_description
1 polymer ?
#
loop_
_entity_poly.entity_id
_entity_poly.type
_entity_poly.pdbx_seq_one_letter_code
_entity_poly.pdbx_strand_id
1 'polypeptide(L)' 'MSWVSCLTQDLRTIRATLVEVTSTKTVADLLHELNLSTDHVVLVDGQRLELDALVNENDRVVVLPLITGG' A
#
# COMPACT_ATOMS: atom_id res chain seq x y z
N MET A 1 33.06 -8.55 -24.19
CA MET A 1 32.75 -9.85 -23.57
C MET A 1 32.77 -9.66 -22.06
N SER A 2 31.61 -9.47 -21.43
CA SER A 2 31.46 -9.75 -20.01
C SER A 2 29.99 -10.04 -19.77
N TRP A 3 29.71 -11.29 -19.44
CA TRP A 3 28.40 -11.82 -19.16
C TRP A 3 28.12 -11.68 -17.66
N VAL A 4 26.83 -11.79 -17.32
CA VAL A 4 26.27 -12.38 -16.09
C VAL A 4 25.68 -11.41 -15.05
N SER A 5 24.35 -11.35 -15.13
CA SER A 5 23.34 -11.45 -14.05
C SER A 5 23.06 -10.24 -13.16
N CYS A 6 22.06 -9.46 -13.56
CA CYS A 6 21.06 -8.99 -12.59
C CYS A 6 19.92 -10.02 -12.54
N LEU A 7 20.14 -11.05 -11.74
CA LEU A 7 19.09 -11.96 -11.29
C LEU A 7 18.31 -11.22 -10.20
N THR A 8 17.57 -10.18 -10.58
CA THR A 8 16.65 -9.53 -9.65
C THR A 8 15.42 -10.42 -9.63
N GLN A 9 15.40 -11.32 -8.65
CA GLN A 9 14.31 -12.25 -8.44
C GLN A 9 13.00 -11.44 -8.42
N ASP A 10 12.14 -11.72 -9.39
CA ASP A 10 10.71 -11.42 -9.36
C ASP A 10 10.11 -12.28 -8.23
N LEU A 11 10.43 -11.88 -7.00
CA LEU A 11 9.75 -12.36 -5.82
C LEU A 11 8.45 -11.57 -5.78
N ARG A 12 7.37 -12.19 -6.23
CA ARG A 12 5.96 -11.89 -5.89
C ARG A 12 5.78 -11.89 -4.36
N THR A 13 6.48 -11.00 -3.67
CA THR A 13 6.34 -10.76 -2.25
C THR A 13 5.25 -9.73 -2.16
N ILE A 14 4.07 -10.17 -1.72
CA ILE A 14 2.99 -9.30 -1.30
C ILE A 14 3.53 -8.52 -0.10
N ARG A 15 4.14 -7.37 -0.35
CA ARG A 15 4.69 -6.51 0.71
C ARG A 15 3.58 -5.59 1.16
N ALA A 16 3.03 -5.90 2.32
CA ALA A 16 2.19 -4.96 3.04
C ALA A 16 3.05 -3.75 3.41
N THR A 17 2.56 -2.54 3.10
CA THR A 17 3.23 -1.30 3.47
C THR A 17 2.53 -0.74 4.70
N LEU A 18 3.27 -0.60 5.80
CA LEU A 18 2.78 0.09 7.00
C LEU A 18 3.07 1.58 6.85
N VAL A 19 2.05 2.41 7.03
CA VAL A 19 2.14 3.87 6.91
C VAL A 19 1.59 4.49 8.19
N GLU A 20 2.37 5.40 8.76
CA GLU A 20 1.96 6.24 9.88
C GLU A 20 1.42 7.55 9.34
N VAL A 21 0.19 7.90 9.72
CA VAL A 21 -0.50 9.06 9.18
C VAL A 21 -0.17 10.29 10.02
N THR A 22 0.39 11.32 9.38
CA THR A 22 0.84 12.55 10.03
C THR A 22 -0.21 13.66 10.08
N SER A 23 -1.34 13.50 9.38
CA SER A 23 -2.46 14.42 9.38
C SER A 23 -3.73 13.75 8.88
N THR A 24 -4.89 14.16 9.38
CA THR A 24 -6.18 13.63 8.93
C THR A 24 -6.39 13.88 7.44
N LYS A 25 -6.63 12.82 6.68
CA LYS A 25 -6.83 12.86 5.22
C LYS A 25 -7.72 11.71 4.76
N THR A 26 -8.15 11.73 3.50
CA THR A 26 -8.89 10.59 2.93
C THR A 26 -7.94 9.45 2.57
N VAL A 27 -8.46 8.23 2.47
CA VAL A 27 -7.69 7.09 1.94
C VAL A 27 -7.21 7.38 0.52
N ALA A 28 -8.02 8.04 -0.31
CA ALA A 28 -7.62 8.47 -1.66
C ALA A 28 -6.40 9.41 -1.64
N ASP A 29 -6.42 10.42 -0.78
CA ASP A 29 -5.30 11.36 -0.63
C ASP A 29 -4.04 10.64 -0.13
N LEU A 30 -4.19 9.73 0.83
CA LEU A 30 -3.08 8.93 1.34
C LEU A 30 -2.43 8.08 0.25
N LEU A 31 -3.24 7.38 -0.56
CA LEU A 31 -2.73 6.59 -1.69
C LEU A 31 -2.06 7.47 -2.75
N HIS A 32 -2.62 8.64 -3.01
CA HIS A 32 -2.04 9.61 -3.95
C HIS A 32 -0.67 10.11 -3.49
N GLU A 33 -0.53 10.49 -2.21
CA GLU A 33 0.75 10.92 -1.62
C GLU A 33 1.82 9.83 -1.68
N LEU A 34 1.42 8.57 -1.47
CA LEU A 34 2.30 7.40 -1.56
C LEU A 34 2.58 6.98 -3.01
N ASN A 35 1.97 7.66 -3.99
CA ASN A 35 2.02 7.33 -5.41
C ASN A 35 1.59 5.87 -5.69
N LEU A 36 0.56 5.41 -4.99
CA LEU A 36 -0.04 4.08 -5.13
C LEU A 36 -1.35 4.16 -5.92
N SER A 37 -1.64 3.10 -6.70
CA SER A 37 -2.93 2.98 -7.41
C SER A 37 -4.09 2.81 -6.43
N THR A 38 -5.28 3.24 -6.81
CA THR A 38 -6.53 3.04 -6.06
C THR A 38 -6.99 1.58 -5.99
N ASP A 39 -6.34 0.69 -6.73
CA ASP A 39 -6.58 -0.75 -6.68
C ASP A 39 -6.06 -1.42 -5.40
N HIS A 40 -5.24 -0.70 -4.61
CA HIS A 40 -4.71 -1.21 -3.35
C HIS A 40 -5.80 -1.26 -2.28
N VAL A 41 -5.73 -2.27 -1.41
CA VAL A 41 -6.64 -2.41 -0.27
C VAL A 41 -6.00 -1.73 0.93
N VAL A 42 -6.72 -0.79 1.53
CA VAL A 42 -6.27 -0.06 2.71
C VAL A 42 -7.01 -0.56 3.95
N LEU A 43 -6.25 -0.90 4.98
CA LEU A 43 -6.74 -1.41 6.25
C LEU A 43 -6.31 -0.48 7.40
N VAL A 44 -7.23 -0.17 8.31
CA VAL A 44 -6.96 0.50 9.58
C VAL A 44 -7.54 -0.35 10.70
N ASP A 45 -6.74 -0.71 11.70
CA ASP A 45 -7.10 -1.63 12.78
C ASP A 45 -7.73 -2.97 12.30
N GLY A 46 -7.30 -3.44 11.12
CA GLY A 46 -7.80 -4.66 10.50
C GLY A 46 -9.14 -4.50 9.76
N GLN A 47 -9.72 -3.30 9.74
CA GLN A 47 -10.92 -3.00 8.96
C GLN A 47 -10.54 -2.36 7.62
N ARG A 48 -11.20 -2.82 6.54
CA ARG A 48 -11.06 -2.21 5.22
C ARG A 48 -11.77 -0.88 5.18
N LEU A 49 -11.07 0.14 4.68
CA LEU A 49 -11.63 1.46 4.44
C LEU A 49 -11.92 1.68 2.94
N GLU A 50 -12.94 2.48 2.68
CA GLU A 50 -13.23 3.00 1.34
C GLU A 50 -12.35 4.21 1.01
N LEU A 51 -12.23 4.56 -0.27
CA LEU A 51 -11.37 5.66 -0.72
C LEU A 51 -11.75 7.01 -0.10
N ASP A 52 -13.03 7.23 0.14
CA ASP A 52 -13.57 8.46 0.72
C ASP A 52 -13.57 8.46 2.26
N ALA A 53 -13.17 7.34 2.88
CA ALA A 53 -13.08 7.26 4.32
C ALA A 53 -11.94 8.14 4.85
N LEU A 54 -12.17 8.75 6.01
CA LEU A 54 -11.15 9.52 6.70
C LEU A 54 -10.23 8.61 7.50
N VAL A 55 -8.93 8.89 7.41
CA VAL A 55 -7.90 8.31 8.26
C VAL A 55 -7.37 9.44 9.14
N ASN A 56 -7.27 9.18 10.44
CA ASN A 56 -6.86 10.20 11.41
C ASN A 56 -5.35 10.22 11.59
N GLU A 57 -4.88 11.34 12.13
CA GLU A 57 -3.50 11.44 12.60
C GLU A 57 -3.17 10.34 13.62
N ASN A 58 -1.97 9.75 13.50
CA ASN A 58 -1.46 8.64 14.30
C ASN A 58 -2.12 7.28 14.05
N ASP A 59 -3.05 7.18 13.09
CA ASP A 59 -3.60 5.88 12.68
C ASP A 59 -2.51 5.05 11.99
N ARG A 60 -2.54 3.73 12.27
CA ARG A 60 -1.66 2.75 11.63
C ARG A 60 -2.36 2.15 10.43
N VAL A 61 -1.92 2.54 9.25
CA VAL A 61 -2.50 2.10 8.00
C VAL A 61 -1.68 0.99 7.40
N VAL A 62 -2.34 -0.11 7.02
CA VAL A 62 -1.72 -1.19 6.25
C VAL A 62 -2.27 -1.14 4.83
N VAL A 63 -1.38 -0.94 3.86
CA VAL A 63 -1.72 -0.97 2.44
C VAL A 63 -1.30 -2.32 1.86
N LEU A 64 -2.25 -3.04 1.28
CA LEU A 64 -2.05 -4.32 0.63
C LEU A 64 -2.20 -4.16 -0.90
N PRO A 65 -1.29 -4.74 -1.71
CA PRO A 65 -1.53 -4.84 -3.14
C PRO A 65 -2.71 -5.78 -3.42
N LEU A 66 -3.42 -5.54 -4.51
CA LEU A 66 -4.53 -6.40 -4.92
C LEU A 66 -4.01 -7.80 -5.23
N ILE A 67 -4.41 -8.78 -4.43
CA ILE A 67 -4.02 -10.17 -4.63
C ILE A 67 -5.11 -10.85 -5.45
N THR A 68 -4.90 -10.87 -6.76
CA THR A 68 -5.69 -11.71 -7.66
C THR A 68 -5.17 -13.14 -7.53
N GLY A 69 -5.69 -13.86 -6.52
CA GLY A 69 -5.44 -15.30 -6.36
C GLY A 69 -6.27 -16.07 -7.37
N GLY A 70 -5.60 -16.66 -8.37
CA GLY A 70 -6.15 -17.60 -9.34
C GLY A 70 -5.13 -18.68 -9.63
#